data_AF-A0A7V8BRC7-F1
#
_entry.id   AF-A0A7V8BRC7-F1
#
_cell.length_a   1.000
_cell.length_b   1.000
_cell.length_c   1.000
_cell.angle_alpha   90.00
_cell.angle_beta   90.00
_cell.angle_gamma   90.00
#
_symmetry.space_group_name_H-M   'P 1'
#
loop_
_entity.id
_entity.type
_entity.pdbx_description
1 polymer ?
#
loop_
_entity_poly.entity_id
_entity_poly.type
_entity_poly.pdbx_seq_one_letter_code
_entity_poly.pdbx_strand_id
1 'polypeptide(L)'
;MQVNRYTTGVKTTVDKNTVKVNIYGSEYVIKGDADTGHIEKISQFVDQKMKEINKSGAIKSPLKVAILAALNIADEYFKTRDEQKLQIESYESRAKKLLKSLNAGVTEKPEPAPVEDKEEEISLFSQK
;
A
#
# COMPACT_ATOMS: atom_id res chain seq x y z
N MET A 1 -10.82 44.57 -27.37
CA MET A 1 -10.57 44.31 -25.93
C MET A 1 -11.38 43.08 -25.54
N GLN A 2 -10.80 42.22 -24.69
CA GLN A 2 -11.12 40.81 -24.38
C GLN A 2 -12.63 40.48 -24.20
N VAL A 3 -13.12 39.27 -24.48
CA VAL A 3 -12.82 38.02 -23.75
C VAL A 3 -13.14 36.78 -24.59
N ASN A 4 -12.14 35.93 -24.84
CA ASN A 4 -12.33 34.62 -25.45
C ASN A 4 -12.54 33.60 -24.32
N ARG A 5 -13.70 32.95 -24.29
CA ARG A 5 -14.04 31.93 -23.28
C ARG A 5 -13.35 30.63 -23.65
N TYR A 6 -12.32 30.25 -22.88
CA TYR A 6 -11.72 28.93 -22.94
C TYR A 6 -12.74 27.89 -22.48
N THR A 7 -13.38 27.19 -23.41
CA THR A 7 -13.97 25.88 -23.12
C THR A 7 -12.84 24.87 -23.05
N THR A 8 -12.44 24.53 -21.83
CA THR A 8 -11.60 23.37 -21.54
C THR A 8 -12.34 22.12 -22.01
N GLY A 9 -11.98 21.64 -23.20
CA GLY A 9 -12.34 20.31 -23.64
C GLY A 9 -11.63 19.30 -22.76
N VAL A 10 -12.30 18.84 -21.72
CA VAL A 10 -11.91 17.59 -21.05
C VAL A 10 -12.18 16.49 -22.07
N LYS A 11 -11.14 16.11 -22.82
CA LYS A 11 -11.12 14.82 -23.52
C LYS A 11 -11.00 13.74 -22.45
N THR A 12 -12.14 13.28 -21.94
CA THR A 12 -12.20 12.00 -21.22
C THR A 12 -12.26 10.90 -22.28
N THR A 13 -11.13 10.61 -22.91
CA THR A 13 -10.89 9.30 -23.53
C THR A 13 -9.81 8.65 -22.69
N VAL A 14 -10.11 7.48 -22.11
CA VAL A 14 -9.09 6.64 -21.49
C VAL A 14 -8.20 6.14 -22.63
N ASP A 15 -7.24 6.97 -23.00
CA ASP A 15 -6.32 6.69 -24.09
C ASP A 15 -5.43 5.54 -23.62
N LYS A 16 -5.71 4.34 -24.12
CA LYS A 16 -4.87 3.17 -23.92
C LYS A 16 -3.48 3.50 -24.44
N ASN A 17 -2.53 3.65 -23.53
CA ASN A 17 -1.14 3.86 -23.91
C ASN A 17 -0.65 2.64 -24.67
N THR A 18 -0.14 2.89 -25.87
CA THR A 18 0.50 1.88 -26.71
C THR A 18 2.00 2.12 -26.65
N VAL A 19 2.74 1.16 -26.10
CA VAL A 19 4.19 1.26 -25.88
C VAL A 19 4.87 0.12 -26.62
N LYS A 20 5.94 0.45 -27.34
CA LYS A 20 6.81 -0.56 -27.95
C LYS A 20 7.97 -0.84 -27.00
N VAL A 21 8.20 -2.10 -26.67
CA VAL A 21 9.26 -2.54 -25.77
C VAL A 21 10.03 -3.69 -26.39
N ASN A 22 11.31 -3.82 -26.03
CA ASN A 22 12.14 -4.94 -26.43
C ASN A 22 12.43 -5.80 -25.19
N ILE A 23 12.04 -7.06 -25.23
CA ILE A 23 12.24 -8.02 -24.15
C ILE A 23 12.98 -9.22 -24.73
N TYR A 24 14.17 -9.49 -24.21
CA TYR A 24 15.01 -10.63 -24.59
C TYR A 24 15.29 -10.70 -26.10
N GLY A 25 15.48 -9.54 -26.74
CA GLY A 25 15.77 -9.41 -28.16
C GLY A 25 14.54 -9.46 -29.07
N SER A 26 13.32 -9.58 -28.50
CA SER A 26 12.06 -9.57 -29.25
C SER A 26 11.29 -8.29 -28.99
N GLU A 27 10.78 -7.65 -30.05
CA GLU A 27 9.95 -6.45 -29.94
C GLU A 27 8.48 -6.82 -29.68
N TYR A 28 7.88 -6.16 -28.70
CA TYR A 28 6.49 -6.32 -28.30
C TYR A 28 5.78 -4.98 -28.26
N VAL A 29 4.52 -4.96 -28.70
CA VAL A 29 3.64 -3.78 -28.60
C VAL A 29 2.63 -4.04 -27.49
N ILE A 30 2.80 -3.33 -26.37
CA ILE A 30 1.93 -3.45 -25.19
C ILE A 30 0.91 -2.32 -25.23
N LYS A 31 -0.38 -2.68 -25.12
CA LYS A 31 -1.48 -1.74 -24.94
C LYS A 31 -2.01 -1.87 -23.52
N GLY A 32 -1.99 -0.79 -22.76
CA GLY A 32 -2.45 -0.81 -21.38
C GLY A 32 -2.96 0.54 -20.91
N ASP A 33 -3.67 0.52 -19.79
CA ASP A 33 -4.16 1.74 -19.12
C ASP A 33 -3.08 2.35 -18.21
N ALA A 34 -1.94 1.66 -18.05
CA ALA A 34 -0.81 2.13 -17.26
C ALA A 34 0.02 3.19 -18.02
N ASP A 35 0.70 4.03 -17.25
CA ASP A 35 1.65 5.00 -17.80
C ASP A 35 2.78 4.31 -18.60
N THR A 36 3.22 4.97 -19.66
CA THR A 36 4.28 4.47 -20.55
C THR A 36 5.57 4.16 -19.79
N GLY A 37 5.98 5.04 -18.87
CA GLY A 37 7.21 4.83 -18.08
C GLY A 37 7.10 3.63 -17.14
N HIS A 38 5.90 3.31 -16.65
CA HIS A 38 5.69 2.11 -15.84
C HIS A 38 5.83 0.83 -16.67
N ILE A 39 5.24 0.80 -17.87
CA ILE A 39 5.33 -0.33 -18.80
C ILE A 39 6.78 -0.56 -19.22
N GLU A 40 7.53 0.51 -19.54
CA GLU A 40 8.95 0.43 -19.87
C GLU A 40 9.77 -0.15 -18.71
N LYS A 41 9.53 0.34 -17.49
CA LYS A 41 10.24 -0.14 -16.29
C LYS A 41 10.00 -1.63 -16.04
N ILE A 42 8.75 -2.11 -16.15
CA ILE A 42 8.44 -3.54 -15.99
C ILE A 42 9.11 -4.35 -17.10
N SER A 43 9.09 -3.85 -18.34
CA SER A 43 9.69 -4.55 -19.48
C SER A 43 11.20 -4.70 -19.33
N GLN A 44 11.88 -3.65 -18.87
CA GLN A 44 13.32 -3.69 -18.54
C GLN A 44 13.62 -4.68 -17.42
N PHE A 45 12.78 -4.73 -16.39
CA PHE A 45 12.95 -5.67 -15.28
C PHE A 45 12.82 -7.13 -15.74
N VAL A 46 11.81 -7.44 -16.58
CA VAL A 46 11.64 -8.78 -17.15
C VAL A 46 12.83 -9.16 -18.05
N ASP A 47 13.26 -8.24 -18.91
CA ASP A 47 14.43 -8.44 -19.78
C ASP A 47 15.70 -8.78 -18.97
N GLN A 48 15.96 -8.01 -17.91
CA GLN A 48 17.08 -8.25 -17.01
C GLN A 48 16.95 -9.62 -16.34
N LYS A 49 15.78 -9.98 -15.81
CA LYS A 49 15.58 -11.27 -15.14
C LYS A 49 15.80 -12.45 -16.08
N MET A 50 15.33 -12.34 -17.33
CA MET A 50 15.59 -13.36 -18.35
C MET A 50 17.08 -13.50 -18.67
N LYS A 51 17.81 -12.38 -18.78
CA LYS A 51 19.27 -12.38 -18.98
C LYS A 51 20.03 -12.99 -17.81
N GLU A 52 19.62 -12.72 -16.57
CA GLU A 52 20.21 -13.29 -15.35
C GLU A 52 20.06 -14.81 -15.31
N ILE A 53 18.86 -15.32 -15.61
CA ILE A 53 18.57 -16.76 -15.63
C ILE A 53 19.40 -17.49 -16.68
N ASN A 54 19.62 -16.86 -17.83
CA ASN A 54 20.41 -17.46 -18.91
C ASN A 54 21.85 -16.93 -19.01
N LYS A 55 22.42 -16.42 -17.90
CA LYS A 55 23.77 -15.83 -17.90
C LYS A 55 24.86 -16.79 -18.38
N SER A 56 24.69 -18.10 -18.14
CA SER A 56 25.62 -19.15 -18.61
C SER A 56 25.35 -19.62 -20.05
N GLY A 57 24.26 -19.16 -20.68
CA GLY A 57 23.84 -19.60 -22.01
C GLY A 57 23.38 -21.07 -22.07
N ALA A 58 23.20 -21.73 -20.92
CA ALA A 58 22.85 -23.14 -20.86
C ALA A 58 21.44 -23.44 -21.42
N ILE A 59 20.53 -22.47 -21.35
CA ILE A 59 19.15 -22.62 -21.78
C ILE A 59 19.00 -22.03 -23.18
N LYS A 60 18.92 -22.91 -24.19
CA LYS A 60 18.78 -22.50 -25.59
C LYS A 60 17.37 -22.04 -25.99
N SER A 61 16.36 -22.35 -25.18
CA SER A 61 14.96 -22.03 -25.49
C SER A 61 14.54 -20.72 -24.80
N PRO A 62 14.23 -19.65 -25.57
CA PRO A 62 13.75 -18.38 -25.00
C PRO A 62 12.48 -18.54 -24.17
N LEU A 63 11.57 -19.42 -24.60
CA LEU A 63 10.33 -19.71 -23.87
C LEU A 63 10.62 -20.32 -22.50
N LYS A 64 11.57 -21.26 -22.39
CA LYS A 64 11.96 -21.85 -21.10
C LYS A 64 12.57 -20.80 -20.17
N VAL A 65 13.40 -19.91 -20.71
CA VAL A 65 13.96 -18.77 -19.95
C VAL A 65 12.84 -17.86 -19.45
N ALA A 66 11.85 -17.55 -20.29
CA ALA A 66 10.71 -16.71 -19.92
C ALA A 66 9.87 -17.32 -18.80
N ILE A 67 9.58 -18.63 -18.88
CA ILE A 67 8.83 -19.35 -17.84
C ILE A 67 9.59 -19.35 -16.51
N LEU A 68 10.90 -19.60 -16.53
CA LEU A 68 11.73 -19.56 -15.33
C LEU A 68 11.80 -18.14 -14.74
N ALA A 69 11.86 -17.11 -15.58
CA ALA A 69 11.81 -15.71 -15.14
C ALA A 69 10.48 -15.39 -14.46
N ALA A 70 9.36 -15.81 -15.07
CA ALA A 70 8.04 -15.63 -14.47
C ALA A 70 7.92 -16.35 -13.12
N LEU A 71 8.40 -17.59 -13.02
CA LEU A 71 8.39 -18.34 -11.76
C LEU A 71 9.23 -17.66 -10.67
N ASN A 72 10.42 -17.17 -11.02
CA ASN A 72 11.29 -16.48 -10.07
C ASN A 72 10.69 -15.14 -9.60
N ILE A 73 10.11 -14.35 -10.52
CA ILE A 73 9.41 -13.10 -10.17
C ILE A 73 8.20 -13.38 -9.26
N ALA A 74 7.43 -14.43 -9.56
CA ALA A 74 6.30 -14.83 -8.72
C ALA A 74 6.75 -15.25 -7.32
N ASP A 75 7.83 -16.05 -7.21
CA ASP A 75 8.40 -16.46 -5.93
C ASP A 75 8.87 -15.24 -5.09
N GLU A 76 9.57 -14.28 -5.71
CA GLU A 76 9.97 -13.03 -5.05
C GLU A 76 8.77 -12.20 -4.57
N TYR A 77 7.71 -12.13 -5.38
CA TYR A 77 6.48 -11.45 -5.01
C TYR A 77 5.81 -12.11 -3.79
N PHE A 78 5.66 -13.44 -3.79
CA PHE A 78 5.03 -14.14 -2.68
C PHE A 78 5.86 -14.03 -1.39
N LYS A 79 7.18 -14.22 -1.47
CA LYS A 79 8.08 -14.03 -0.32
C LYS A 79 7.97 -12.64 0.28
N THR A 80 8.06 -11.60 -0.56
CA THR A 80 7.96 -10.21 -0.12
C THR A 80 6.61 -9.93 0.54
N ARG A 81 5.52 -10.46 -0.03
CA ARG A 81 4.16 -10.31 0.51
C ARG A 81 4.01 -10.98 1.87
N ASP A 82 4.55 -12.19 2.03
CA ASP A 82 4.49 -12.93 3.29
C ASP A 82 5.33 -12.24 4.37
N GLU A 83 6.52 -11.75 4.02
CA GLU A 83 7.36 -10.94 4.91
C GLU A 83 6.64 -9.65 5.35
N GLN A 84 5.98 -8.94 4.44
CA GLN A 84 5.19 -7.76 4.77
C GLN A 84 4.07 -8.07 5.76
N LYS A 85 3.37 -9.20 5.58
CA LYS A 85 2.31 -9.63 6.51
C LYS A 85 2.86 -9.85 7.92
N LEU A 86 3.99 -10.56 8.04
CA LEU A 86 4.65 -10.80 9.33
C LEU A 86 5.12 -9.49 9.99
N GLN A 87 5.61 -8.53 9.20
CA GLN A 87 6.01 -7.22 9.70
C GLN A 87 4.79 -6.44 10.23
N ILE A 88 3.67 -6.44 9.52
CA ILE A 88 2.43 -5.78 9.97
C ILE A 88 1.96 -6.39 11.29
N GLU A 89 1.92 -7.72 11.41
CA GLU A 89 1.54 -8.40 12.66
C GLU A 89 2.48 -8.04 13.83
N SER A 90 3.79 -7.93 13.56
CA SER A 90 4.79 -7.47 14.54
C SER A 90 4.54 -6.02 14.96
N TYR A 91 4.27 -5.12 14.02
CA TYR A 91 3.96 -3.72 14.31
C TYR A 91 2.68 -3.58 15.13
N GLU A 92 1.62 -4.33 14.81
CA GLU A 92 0.38 -4.36 15.59
C GLU A 92 0.62 -4.85 17.02
N SER A 93 1.40 -5.92 17.19
CA SER A 93 1.75 -6.45 18.51
C SER A 93 2.53 -5.44 19.35
N ARG A 94 3.50 -4.75 18.74
CA ARG A 94 4.27 -3.69 19.39
C ARG A 94 3.38 -2.50 19.76
N ALA A 95 2.52 -2.04 18.85
CA ALA A 95 1.58 -0.95 19.10
C ALA A 95 0.64 -1.30 20.28
N LYS A 96 0.10 -2.51 20.32
CA LYS A 96 -0.73 -2.99 21.44
C LYS A 96 0.03 -3.00 22.78
N LYS A 97 1.29 -3.46 22.78
CA LYS A 97 2.13 -3.45 23.99
C LYS A 97 2.39 -2.02 24.50
N LEU A 98 2.68 -1.10 23.59
CA LEU A 98 2.90 0.31 23.92
C LEU A 98 1.63 0.96 24.50
N LEU A 99 0.47 0.72 23.88
CA LEU A 99 -0.82 1.19 24.41
C LEU A 99 -1.09 0.65 25.82
N LYS A 100 -0.76 -0.63 26.07
CA LYS A 100 -0.89 -1.23 27.41
C LYS A 100 0.01 -0.55 28.44
N SER A 101 1.27 -0.28 28.11
CA SER A 101 2.19 0.41 29.04
C SER A 101 1.81 1.86 29.31
N LEU A 102 1.28 2.57 28.31
CA LEU A 102 0.80 3.95 28.49
C LEU A 102 -0.40 3.98 29.44
N ASN A 103 -1.40 3.12 29.21
CA ASN A 103 -2.58 3.04 30.08
C ASN A 103 -2.24 2.56 31.50
N ALA A 104 -1.25 1.67 31.65
CA ALA A 104 -0.78 1.23 32.96
C ALA A 104 -0.09 2.35 33.76
N GLY A 105 0.50 3.35 33.09
CA GLY A 105 1.08 4.53 33.74
C GLY A 105 0.05 5.63 34.09
N VAL A 106 -1.19 5.53 33.59
CA VAL A 106 -2.26 6.51 33.84
C VAL A 106 -3.14 6.12 35.05
N THR A 107 -2.89 4.96 35.68
CA THR A 107 -3.65 4.47 36.84
C THR A 107 -2.87 4.59 38.15
N GLU A 108 -2.55 5.82 38.57
CA GLU A 108 -2.30 6.17 39.99
C GLU A 108 -3.14 7.40 40.37
N LYS A 109 -4.42 7.13 40.68
CA LYS A 109 -5.42 7.76 41.61
C LYS A 109 -5.52 9.30 41.81
N PRO A 110 -6.75 9.84 42.05
CA PRO A 110 -7.42 9.57 43.32
C PRO A 110 -8.85 9.03 43.20
N GLU A 111 -9.14 8.22 44.22
CA GLU A 111 -10.41 7.65 44.64
C GLU A 111 -11.43 8.77 44.89
N PRO A 112 -12.67 8.69 44.41
CA PRO A 112 -13.72 9.46 45.03
C PRO A 112 -13.93 8.92 46.45
N ALA A 113 -13.44 9.66 47.43
CA ALA A 113 -13.79 9.46 48.83
C ALA A 113 -15.33 9.50 48.99
N PRO A 114 -15.90 8.77 49.97
CA PRO A 114 -17.34 8.71 50.14
C PRO A 114 -17.85 10.08 50.56
N VAL A 115 -18.75 10.68 49.77
CA VAL A 115 -19.50 11.85 50.21
C VAL A 115 -20.71 11.35 50.99
N GLU A 116 -20.47 10.99 52.24
CA GLU A 116 -21.54 10.84 53.23
C GLU A 116 -21.29 11.93 54.27
N ASP A 117 -22.02 13.05 54.15
CA ASP A 117 -22.67 13.64 55.30
C ASP A 117 -23.75 14.66 54.90
N LYS A 118 -24.75 14.67 55.75
CA LYS A 118 -26.07 15.28 55.64
C LYS A 118 -26.02 16.77 56.01
N GLU A 119 -26.75 17.59 55.26
CA GLU A 119 -27.35 18.84 55.76
C GLU A 119 -28.79 18.85 55.22
N GLU A 120 -29.74 18.31 55.97
CA GLU A 120 -30.61 19.01 56.93
C GLU A 120 -31.44 20.14 56.33
N GLU A 121 -32.74 19.99 56.55
CA GLU A 121 -33.84 20.85 56.17
C GLU A 121 -33.61 22.29 56.64
N ILE A 122 -33.74 23.25 55.73
CA ILE A 122 -34.46 24.48 56.06
C ILE A 122 -35.57 24.68 55.02
N SER A 123 -36.70 24.13 55.45
CA SER A 123 -38.09 24.48 55.20
C SER A 123 -38.39 25.88 54.62
N LEU A 124 -39.53 25.91 53.92
CA LEU A 124 -40.45 27.05 53.82
C LEU A 124 -40.06 28.13 52.81
N PHE A 125 -40.51 28.01 51.55
CA PHE A 125 -41.28 29.09 50.91
C PHE A 125 -41.98 28.59 49.63
N SER A 126 -43.31 28.68 49.68
CA SER A 126 -44.22 28.75 48.53
C SER A 126 -44.56 27.46 47.77
N GLN A 127 -45.38 26.61 48.40
CA GLN A 127 -46.62 26.18 47.77
C GLN A 127 -47.63 25.61 48.80
N LYS A 128 -48.78 26.29 48.86
CA LYS A 128 -50.05 25.96 49.56
C LYS A 128 -50.14 26.14 51.07
#